data_AF-A0A6C0GQI5-F1
#
_entry.id   AF-A0A6C0GQI5-F1
#
_cell.length_a   1.000
_cell.length_b   1.000
_cell.length_c   1.000
_cell.angle_alpha   90.00
_cell.angle_beta   90.00
_cell.angle_gamma   90.00
#
_symmetry.space_group_name_H-M   'P 1'
#
loop_
_entity.id
_entity.type
_entity.pdbx_description
1 polymer ?
#
loop_
_entity_poly.entity_id
_entity_poly.type
_entity_poly.pdbx_seq_one_letter_code
_entity_poly.pdbx_strand_id
1 'polypeptide(L)'
;MTSLQIDSQQEAYLAILYALVSVDEQVTVEETDKLIHVLLKDPLFKDTDLMAVYKKVQLINQSIRYDGYKLIEMAAPKISKELRSSLFKQAVEMLQADGIVFRVEKELLQHLRNHLFKD
;
A
#
# COMPACT_ATOMS: atom_id res chain seq x y z
N MET A 1 -20.31 4.13 11.48
CA MET A 1 -20.15 3.65 10.10
C MET A 1 -18.74 4.00 9.67
N THR A 2 -17.89 3.03 9.33
CA THR A 2 -16.54 3.30 8.81
C THR A 2 -16.69 3.78 7.37
N SER A 3 -16.10 4.93 7.02
CA SER A 3 -16.05 5.41 5.63
C SER A 3 -15.27 4.40 4.78
N LEU A 4 -15.80 4.04 3.60
CA LEU A 4 -15.09 3.25 2.59
C LEU A 4 -14.24 4.17 1.69
N GLN A 5 -13.48 5.06 2.33
CA GLN A 5 -12.62 6.03 1.67
C GLN A 5 -11.27 6.09 2.38
N ILE A 6 -10.25 6.46 1.63
CA ILE A 6 -8.90 6.72 2.15
C ILE A 6 -8.85 8.18 2.57
N ASP A 7 -8.71 8.39 3.88
CA ASP A 7 -8.90 9.70 4.51
C ASP A 7 -7.60 10.28 5.09
N SER A 8 -6.58 9.45 5.30
CA SER A 8 -5.29 9.86 5.89
C SER A 8 -4.07 9.43 5.07
N GLN A 9 -2.91 10.04 5.36
CA GLN A 9 -1.64 9.61 4.78
C GLN A 9 -1.26 8.20 5.22
N GLN A 10 -1.55 7.82 6.46
CA GLN A 10 -1.31 6.47 6.99
C GLN A 10 -2.13 5.42 6.24
N GLU A 11 -3.42 5.68 6.04
CA GLU A 11 -4.31 4.79 5.28
C GLU A 11 -3.85 4.68 3.83
N ALA A 12 -3.47 5.79 3.21
CA ALA A 12 -2.98 5.81 1.82
C ALA A 12 -1.66 5.06 1.66
N TYR A 13 -0.73 5.27 2.60
CA TYR A 13 0.57 4.62 2.60
C TYR A 13 0.40 3.11 2.74
N LEU A 14 -0.40 2.67 3.72
CA LEU A 14 -0.72 1.26 3.89
C LEU A 14 -1.47 0.71 2.68
N ALA A 15 -2.45 1.42 2.11
CA ALA A 15 -3.21 0.96 0.95
C ALA A 15 -2.32 0.71 -0.28
N ILE A 16 -1.32 1.56 -0.51
CA ILE A 16 -0.35 1.38 -1.58
C ILE A 16 0.51 0.13 -1.36
N LEU A 17 1.00 -0.09 -0.14
CA LEU A 17 1.78 -1.29 0.15
C LEU A 17 0.89 -2.55 0.12
N TYR A 18 -0.35 -2.46 0.62
CA TYR A 18 -1.32 -3.55 0.59
C TYR A 18 -1.63 -3.97 -0.85
N ALA A 19 -1.82 -3.03 -1.77
CA ALA A 19 -2.05 -3.30 -3.19
C ALA A 19 -0.95 -4.17 -3.81
N LEU A 20 0.30 -3.99 -3.39
CA LEU A 20 1.46 -4.70 -3.93
C LEU A 20 1.57 -6.13 -3.39
N VAL A 21 1.10 -6.39 -2.16
CA VAL A 21 1.12 -7.72 -1.54
C VAL A 21 -0.19 -8.50 -1.73
N SER A 22 -1.21 -7.88 -2.32
CA SER A 22 -2.50 -8.54 -2.59
C SER A 22 -2.76 -8.76 -4.08
N VAL A 23 -1.69 -8.84 -4.88
CA VAL A 23 -1.76 -8.85 -6.35
C VAL A 23 -2.42 -10.12 -6.88
N ASP A 24 -2.28 -11.25 -6.19
CA ASP A 24 -2.88 -12.55 -6.54
C ASP A 24 -4.22 -12.81 -5.82
N GLU A 25 -4.85 -11.75 -5.29
CA GLU A 25 -6.08 -11.78 -4.49
C GLU A 25 -5.95 -12.55 -3.17
N GLN A 26 -4.72 -12.95 -2.79
CA GLN A 26 -4.40 -13.52 -1.50
C GLN A 26 -3.37 -12.62 -0.81
N VAL A 27 -3.41 -12.61 0.51
CA VAL A 27 -2.33 -12.01 1.30
C VAL A 27 -1.94 -13.09 2.28
N THR A 28 -0.73 -13.62 2.11
CA THR A 28 -0.18 -14.66 2.97
C THR A 28 0.14 -14.10 4.35
N VAL A 29 0.37 -15.01 5.31
CA VAL A 29 0.83 -14.61 6.64
C VAL A 29 2.21 -13.96 6.54
N GLU A 30 3.09 -14.50 5.70
CA GLU A 30 4.42 -13.95 5.46
C GLU A 30 4.38 -12.52 4.90
N GLU A 31 3.51 -12.24 3.94
CA GLU A 31 3.33 -10.89 3.38
C GLU A 31 2.73 -9.92 4.40
N THR A 32 1.76 -10.39 5.20
CA THR A 32 1.18 -9.60 6.28
C THR A 32 2.24 -9.23 7.31
N ASP A 33 3.08 -10.19 7.73
CA ASP A 33 4.14 -9.96 8.70
C ASP A 33 5.21 -9.00 8.16
N LYS A 34 5.62 -9.16 6.90
CA LYS A 34 6.54 -8.23 6.22
C LYS A 34 5.96 -6.82 6.19
N LEU A 35 4.70 -6.68 5.80
CA LEU A 35 4.00 -5.41 5.73
C LEU A 35 3.92 -4.73 7.11
N ILE A 36 3.47 -5.45 8.14
CA ILE A 36 3.41 -4.92 9.52
C ILE A 36 4.80 -4.52 10.00
N HIS A 37 5.82 -5.32 9.72
CA HIS A 37 7.20 -5.03 10.15
C HIS A 37 7.76 -3.76 9.51
N VAL A 38 7.43 -3.48 8.25
CA VAL A 38 7.75 -2.22 7.57
C VAL A 38 7.05 -1.05 8.25
N LEU A 39 5.75 -1.17 8.50
CA LEU A 39 4.93 -0.08 9.04
C LEU A 39 5.31 0.28 10.48
N LEU A 40 5.64 -0.71 11.32
CA LEU A 40 6.08 -0.48 12.70
C LEU A 40 7.40 0.28 12.80
N LYS A 41 8.23 0.27 11.74
CA LYS A 41 9.51 1.00 11.70
C LYS A 41 9.38 2.39 11.10
N ASP A 42 8.27 2.69 10.42
CA ASP A 42 8.08 3.95 9.73
C ASP A 42 7.54 5.02 10.72
N PRO A 43 8.24 6.15 10.91
CA PRO A 43 7.81 7.23 11.80
C PRO A 43 6.41 7.76 11.51
N LEU A 44 5.90 7.60 10.28
CA LEU A 44 4.53 7.98 9.89
C LEU A 44 3.45 7.29 10.72
N PHE A 45 3.74 6.08 11.22
CA PHE A 45 2.83 5.25 12.00
C PHE A 45 3.06 5.34 13.50
N LYS A 46 3.96 6.22 13.95
CA LYS A 46 4.14 6.50 15.38
C LYS A 46 2.79 6.98 15.96
N ASP A 47 2.39 6.39 17.09
CA ASP A 47 1.13 6.68 17.79
C ASP A 47 -0.15 6.42 16.96
N THR A 48 -0.05 5.65 15.86
CA THR A 48 -1.18 5.24 15.03
C THR A 48 -1.74 3.88 15.49
N ASP A 49 -3.07 3.75 15.55
CA ASP A 49 -3.71 2.43 15.69
C ASP A 49 -3.59 1.65 14.37
N LEU A 50 -2.45 0.98 14.20
CA LEU A 50 -2.13 0.22 13.00
C LEU A 50 -3.17 -0.85 12.69
N MET A 51 -3.78 -1.46 13.71
CA MET A 51 -4.79 -2.49 13.52
C MET A 51 -6.08 -1.90 12.95
N ALA A 52 -6.48 -0.72 13.42
CA ALA A 52 -7.64 -0.02 12.86
C ALA A 52 -7.39 0.40 11.41
N VAL A 53 -6.22 0.96 11.11
CA VAL A 53 -5.83 1.36 9.75
C VAL A 53 -5.79 0.14 8.81
N TYR A 54 -5.20 -0.97 9.26
CA TYR A 54 -5.14 -2.22 8.50
C TYR A 54 -6.53 -2.78 8.17
N LYS A 55 -7.40 -2.91 9.18
CA LYS A 55 -8.77 -3.38 8.97
C LYS A 55 -9.53 -2.49 7.99
N LYS A 56 -9.36 -1.17 8.09
CA LYS A 56 -10.02 -0.23 7.16
C LYS A 56 -9.53 -0.43 5.73
N VAL A 57 -8.22 -0.49 5.50
CA VAL A 57 -7.64 -0.72 4.18
C VAL A 57 -8.09 -2.07 3.60
N GLN A 58 -8.10 -3.12 4.41
CA GLN A 58 -8.60 -4.44 4.01
C GLN A 58 -10.07 -4.37 3.54
N LEU A 59 -10.94 -3.69 4.30
CA LEU A 59 -12.35 -3.50 3.92
C LEU A 59 -12.51 -2.68 2.63
N ILE A 60 -11.68 -1.65 2.43
CA ILE A 60 -11.68 -0.88 1.19
C ILE A 60 -11.28 -1.77 0.02
N ASN A 61 -10.19 -2.53 0.15
CA ASN A 61 -9.73 -3.44 -0.90
C ASN A 61 -10.80 -4.49 -1.27
N GLN A 62 -11.48 -5.05 -0.27
CA GLN A 62 -12.63 -5.94 -0.48
C GLN A 62 -13.77 -5.26 -1.24
N SER A 63 -14.09 -4.01 -0.90
CA SER A 63 -15.18 -3.25 -1.54
C SER A 63 -14.93 -2.94 -3.02
N ILE A 64 -13.66 -2.90 -3.43
CA ILE A 64 -13.24 -2.72 -4.83
C ILE A 64 -12.87 -4.04 -5.52
N ARG A 65 -13.23 -5.19 -4.93
CA ARG A 65 -12.97 -6.54 -5.48
C ARG A 65 -11.48 -6.84 -5.68
N TYR A 66 -10.65 -6.42 -4.73
CA TYR A 66 -9.21 -6.69 -4.72
C TYR A 66 -8.44 -6.08 -5.91
N ASP A 67 -8.99 -5.02 -6.51
CA ASP A 67 -8.35 -4.29 -7.59
C ASP A 67 -7.22 -3.38 -7.07
N GLY A 68 -5.98 -3.90 -7.11
CA GLY A 68 -4.80 -3.19 -6.65
C GLY A 68 -4.50 -1.89 -7.43
N TYR A 69 -4.86 -1.81 -8.71
CA TYR A 69 -4.72 -0.59 -9.50
C TYR A 69 -5.63 0.49 -8.96
N LYS A 70 -6.91 0.15 -8.77
CA LYS A 70 -7.90 1.06 -8.20
C LYS A 70 -7.55 1.46 -6.76
N LEU A 71 -6.96 0.57 -5.97
CA LEU A 71 -6.51 0.90 -4.62
C LEU A 71 -5.41 1.98 -4.64
N ILE A 72 -4.46 1.86 -5.57
CA ILE A 72 -3.41 2.86 -5.79
C ILE A 72 -4.00 4.19 -6.24
N GLU A 73 -4.93 4.18 -7.20
CA GLU A 73 -5.60 5.40 -7.69
C GLU A 73 -6.33 6.15 -6.57
N MET A 74 -6.98 5.42 -5.65
CA MET A 74 -7.65 5.99 -4.49
C MET A 74 -6.66 6.56 -3.46
N ALA A 75 -5.49 5.92 -3.30
CA ALA A 75 -4.52 6.24 -2.26
C ALA A 75 -3.54 7.36 -2.67
N ALA A 76 -3.02 7.31 -3.89
CA ALA A 76 -1.94 8.20 -4.35
C ALA A 76 -2.23 9.70 -4.17
N PRO A 77 -3.46 10.23 -4.39
CA PRO A 77 -3.77 11.64 -4.16
C PRO A 77 -3.63 12.10 -2.70
N LYS A 78 -3.62 11.16 -1.75
CA LYS A 78 -3.51 11.44 -0.31
C LYS A 78 -2.06 11.44 0.17
N ILE A 79 -1.11 11.03 -0.67
CA ILE A 79 0.32 11.02 -0.34
C ILE A 79 0.92 12.40 -0.62
N SER A 80 1.49 12.99 0.44
CA SER A 80 2.23 14.27 0.37
C SER A 80 3.46 14.15 -0.51
N LYS A 81 3.90 15.27 -1.10
CA LYS A 81 5.03 15.26 -2.05
C LYS A 81 6.31 14.75 -1.41
N GLU A 82 6.51 15.05 -0.14
CA GLU A 82 7.68 14.71 0.66
C GLU A 82 7.79 13.20 0.90
N LEU A 83 6.66 12.48 0.94
CA LEU A 83 6.63 11.04 1.19
C LEU A 83 6.75 10.19 -0.07
N ARG A 84 6.44 10.72 -1.25
CA ARG A 84 6.35 9.96 -2.52
C ARG A 84 7.61 9.14 -2.80
N SER A 85 8.78 9.76 -2.70
CA SER A 85 10.06 9.09 -2.97
C SER A 85 10.37 8.00 -1.95
N SER A 86 10.09 8.24 -0.67
CA SER A 86 10.30 7.26 0.40
C SER A 86 9.36 6.06 0.25
N LEU A 87 8.07 6.32 0.03
CA LEU A 87 7.05 5.29 -0.19
C LEU A 87 7.37 4.44 -1.43
N PHE A 88 7.75 5.08 -2.54
CA PHE A 88 8.08 4.34 -3.75
C PHE A 88 9.31 3.44 -3.55
N LYS A 89 10.33 3.93 -2.84
CA LYS A 89 11.49 3.10 -2.45
C LYS A 89 11.05 1.91 -1.60
N GLN A 90 10.22 2.16 -0.58
CA GLN A 90 9.72 1.11 0.31
C GLN A 90 8.91 0.03 -0.42
N ALA A 91 8.07 0.45 -1.37
CA ALA A 91 7.31 -0.44 -2.26
C ALA A 91 8.21 -1.35 -3.10
N VAL A 92 9.28 -0.79 -3.68
CA VAL A 92 10.26 -1.56 -4.46
C VAL A 92 11.02 -2.55 -3.56
N GLU A 93 11.49 -2.11 -2.39
CA GLU A 93 12.21 -2.97 -1.45
C GLU A 93 11.36 -4.15 -0.96
N MET A 94 10.07 -3.91 -0.70
CA MET A 94 9.14 -4.93 -0.23
C MET A 94 8.92 -6.04 -1.27
N LEU A 95 8.77 -5.67 -2.55
CA LEU A 95 8.60 -6.63 -3.64
C LEU A 95 9.91 -7.36 -4.03
N GLN A 96 11.06 -6.73 -3.80
CA GLN A 96 12.36 -7.35 -4.11
C GLN A 96 12.86 -8.29 -3.00
N ALA A 97 12.18 -8.35 -1.85
CA ALA A 97 12.63 -9.09 -0.68
C ALA A 97 12.91 -10.58 -0.96
N ASP A 98 12.13 -11.21 -1.85
CA ASP A 98 12.26 -12.63 -2.19
C ASP A 98 13.10 -12.87 -3.46
N GLY A 99 13.70 -11.82 -4.03
CA GLY A 99 14.61 -11.88 -5.19
C GLY A 99 13.92 -12.11 -6.54
N ILE A 100 12.59 -12.29 -6.57
CA ILE A 100 11.79 -12.47 -7.79
C ILE A 100 10.69 -11.43 -7.77
N VAL A 101 10.64 -10.58 -8.80
CA VAL A 101 9.52 -9.67 -9.04
C VAL A 101 8.77 -10.16 -10.27
N PHE A 102 7.53 -10.61 -10.07
CA PHE A 102 6.66 -11.09 -11.12
C PHE A 102 6.22 -9.96 -12.06
N ARG A 103 5.78 -10.32 -13.26
CA ARG A 103 5.38 -9.34 -14.28
C ARG A 103 4.28 -8.41 -13.78
N VAL A 104 3.27 -8.95 -13.10
CA VAL A 104 2.12 -8.18 -12.61
C VAL A 104 2.56 -7.16 -11.54
N GLU A 105 3.45 -7.53 -10.63
CA GLU A 105 4.00 -6.62 -9.63
C GLU A 105 4.81 -5.47 -10.27
N LYS A 106 5.56 -5.75 -11.34
CA LYS A 106 6.25 -4.70 -12.12
C LYS A 106 5.27 -3.73 -12.77
N GLU A 107 4.17 -4.24 -13.32
CA GLU A 107 3.11 -3.43 -13.92
C GLU A 107 2.43 -2.55 -12.84
N LEU A 108 2.18 -3.10 -11.65
CA LEU A 108 1.63 -2.36 -10.51
C LEU A 108 2.60 -1.28 -9.99
N LEU A 109 3.90 -1.59 -9.88
CA LEU A 109 4.93 -0.61 -9.53
C LEU A 109 5.02 0.53 -10.55
N GLN A 110 4.94 0.21 -11.85
CA GLN A 110 4.92 1.24 -12.89
C GLN A 110 3.66 2.11 -12.78
N HIS A 111 2.51 1.50 -12.49
CA HIS A 111 1.27 2.20 -12.26
C HIS A 111 1.34 3.12 -11.02
N LEU A 112 1.92 2.64 -9.92
CA LEU A 112 2.20 3.44 -8.72
C LEU A 112 3.11 4.63 -9.04
N ARG A 113 4.22 4.40 -9.74
CA ARG A 113 5.14 5.47 -10.14
C ARG A 113 4.41 6.56 -10.92
N ASN A 114 3.56 6.17 -11.87
CA ASN A 114 2.81 7.12 -12.69
C ASN A 114 1.81 7.95 -11.88
N HIS A 115 1.29 7.43 -10.76
CA HIS A 115 0.34 8.15 -9.90
C HIS A 115 1.02 8.99 -8.82
N LEU A 116 2.18 8.56 -8.31
CA LEU A 116 2.95 9.37 -7.36
C LEU A 116 3.67 10.52 -8.04
N PHE A 117 4.20 10.34 -9.25
CA PHE A 117 5.08 11.32 -9.89
C PHE A 117 4.49 11.93 -11.16
N LYS A 118 3.17 11.87 -11.34
CA LYS A 118 2.50 12.71 -12.33
C LYS A 118 2.54 14.17 -11.85
N ASP A 119 3.08 15.04 -12.68
CA ASP A 119 3.00 16.49 -12.55
C ASP A 119 1.60 16.99 -12.90
#